data_AF-A0A2P5NGQ8-F1
#
_entry.id   AF-A0A2P5NGQ8-F1
#
_cell.length_a   1.000
_cell.length_b   1.000
_cell.length_c   1.000
_cell.angle_alpha   90.00
_cell.angle_beta   90.00
_cell.angle_gamma   90.00
#
_symmetry.space_group_name_H-M   'P 1'
#
loop_
_entity.id
_entity.type
_entity.pdbx_description
1 polymer ?
#
loop_
_entity_poly.entity_id
_entity_poly.type
_entity_poly.pdbx_seq_one_letter_code
_entity_poly.pdbx_strand_id
1 'polypeptide(L)'
;MNEKSMNVVEDEMRTEYQREDVGNGVRGKYYERFSKGTNLVLLDDRVAKAFPTPEAVNEVLLGLLALARKTAHITGRPAGRTKARR
;
A
#
# COMPACT_ATOMS: atom_id res chain seq x y z
N MET A 1 -5.88 -0.69 -35.23
CA MET A 1 -6.25 -0.84 -33.81
C MET A 1 -5.20 -1.75 -33.21
N ASN A 2 -4.32 -1.23 -32.36
CA ASN A 2 -3.26 -2.03 -31.73
C ASN A 2 -3.81 -2.59 -30.43
N GLU A 3 -4.18 -3.86 -30.44
CA GLU A 3 -4.54 -4.59 -29.24
C GLU A 3 -3.28 -4.80 -28.41
N LYS A 4 -3.21 -4.04 -27.32
CA LYS A 4 -2.23 -4.20 -26.25
C LYS A 4 -2.47 -5.57 -25.63
N SER A 5 -1.63 -6.53 -25.97
CA SER A 5 -1.69 -7.88 -25.39
C SER A 5 -1.63 -7.77 -23.87
N MET A 6 -2.73 -8.18 -23.23
CA MET A 6 -2.73 -8.51 -21.81
C MET A 6 -1.67 -9.59 -21.62
N ASN A 7 -0.58 -9.21 -20.97
CA ASN A 7 0.43 -10.14 -20.51
C ASN A 7 -0.23 -10.94 -19.38
N VAL A 8 -0.95 -11.99 -19.75
CA VAL A 8 -1.35 -13.06 -18.84
C VAL A 8 -0.02 -13.54 -18.29
N VAL A 9 0.27 -13.21 -17.03
CA VAL A 9 1.38 -13.83 -16.31
C VAL A 9 1.02 -15.31 -16.32
N GLU A 10 1.59 -16.05 -17.27
CA GLU A 10 1.48 -17.50 -17.30
C GLU A 10 1.85 -17.97 -15.90
N ASP A 11 1.08 -18.91 -15.36
CA ASP A 11 1.38 -19.50 -14.07
C ASP A 11 2.69 -20.31 -14.24
N GLU A 12 3.82 -19.61 -14.14
CA GLU A 12 5.18 -20.14 -14.31
C GLU A 12 5.54 -21.11 -13.16
N MET A 13 4.64 -21.29 -12.19
CA MET A 13 4.83 -22.22 -11.08
C MET A 13 4.61 -23.66 -11.55
N ARG A 14 5.60 -24.50 -11.30
CA ARG A 14 5.49 -25.94 -11.58
C ARG A 14 4.58 -26.61 -10.57
N THR A 15 3.84 -27.63 -11.02
CA THR A 15 3.04 -28.50 -10.15
C THR A 15 3.88 -29.14 -9.03
N GLU A 16 5.15 -29.44 -9.32
CA GLU A 16 6.10 -29.99 -8.36
C GLU A 16 7.52 -29.49 -8.65
N TYR A 17 8.31 -29.36 -7.59
CA TYR A 17 9.74 -29.03 -7.64
C TYR A 17 10.55 -30.20 -7.10
N GLN A 18 11.58 -30.61 -7.84
CA GLN A 18 12.58 -31.55 -7.36
C GLN A 18 13.69 -30.80 -6.62
N ARG A 19 14.53 -31.52 -5.87
CA ARG A 19 15.58 -30.89 -5.05
C ARG A 19 16.61 -30.15 -5.90
N GLU A 20 16.80 -30.58 -7.13
CA GLU A 20 17.70 -29.98 -8.12
C GLU A 20 17.15 -28.64 -8.61
N ASP A 21 15.83 -28.46 -8.62
CA ASP A 21 15.18 -27.19 -8.97
C ASP A 21 15.34 -26.16 -7.85
N VAL A 22 15.39 -26.64 -6.59
CA VAL A 22 15.52 -25.79 -5.41
C VAL A 22 16.99 -25.67 -5.04
N GLY A 23 17.66 -24.65 -5.60
CA GLY A 23 19.07 -24.36 -5.33
C GLY A 23 19.40 -24.22 -3.83
N ASN A 24 20.69 -24.01 -3.52
CA ASN A 24 21.16 -24.00 -2.13
C ASN A 24 20.39 -23.01 -1.23
N GLY A 25 19.85 -23.52 -0.13
CA GLY A 25 19.13 -22.74 0.87
C GLY A 25 20.06 -21.77 1.60
N VAL A 26 19.82 -20.46 1.45
CA VAL A 26 20.58 -19.42 2.16
C VAL A 26 19.79 -18.99 3.40
N ARG A 27 20.38 -19.18 4.59
CA ARG A 27 19.78 -18.73 5.85
C ARG A 27 19.60 -17.22 5.82
N GLY A 28 18.38 -16.75 6.09
CA GLY A 28 18.08 -15.33 6.13
C GLY A 28 17.98 -14.62 4.77
N LYS A 29 17.87 -15.33 3.63
CA LYS A 29 17.73 -14.75 2.28
C LYS A 29 16.67 -13.63 2.16
N TYR A 30 15.62 -13.70 2.97
CA TYR A 30 14.53 -12.71 3.02
C TYR A 30 14.40 -12.02 4.38
N TYR A 31 15.36 -12.23 5.29
CA TYR A 31 15.28 -11.75 6.68
C TYR A 31 15.15 -10.23 6.76
N GLU A 32 15.94 -9.48 5.99
CA GLU A 32 15.83 -8.01 5.99
C GLU A 32 14.49 -7.53 5.44
N ARG A 33 13.95 -8.18 4.40
CA ARG A 33 12.64 -7.84 3.84
C ARG A 33 11.52 -8.11 4.82
N PHE A 34 11.59 -9.24 5.52
CA PHE A 34 10.65 -9.59 6.58
C PHE A 34 10.77 -8.64 7.77
N SER A 35 11.99 -8.30 8.19
CA SER A 35 12.26 -7.42 9.34
C SER A 35 11.84 -5.97 9.09
N LYS A 36 11.77 -5.54 7.83
CA LYS A 36 11.17 -4.26 7.44
C LYS A 36 9.66 -4.20 7.73
N GLY A 37 9.03 -5.33 8.05
CA GLY A 37 7.64 -5.46 8.41
C GLY A 37 6.73 -5.34 7.19
N THR A 38 6.10 -6.44 6.80
CA THR A 38 4.89 -6.36 5.98
C THR A 38 3.72 -6.29 6.95
N ASN A 39 3.24 -5.07 7.22
CA ASN A 39 2.07 -4.87 8.09
C ASN A 39 0.81 -5.30 7.34
N LEU A 40 0.53 -6.61 7.34
CA LEU A 40 -0.71 -7.15 6.81
C LEU A 40 -1.83 -6.89 7.84
N VAL A 41 -2.83 -6.13 7.43
CA VAL A 41 -4.01 -5.82 8.25
C VAL A 41 -5.20 -6.56 7.67
N LEU A 42 -5.85 -7.40 8.48
CA LEU A 42 -7.09 -8.04 8.09
C LEU A 42 -8.22 -6.99 8.02
N LEU A 43 -8.88 -6.90 6.87
CA LEU A 43 -10.01 -6.00 6.68
C LEU A 43 -11.31 -6.62 7.22
N ASP A 44 -12.21 -5.77 7.72
CA ASP A 44 -13.60 -6.16 7.98
C ASP A 44 -14.28 -6.61 6.68
N ASP A 45 -15.13 -7.63 6.74
CA ASP A 45 -15.83 -8.20 5.58
C ASP A 45 -16.57 -7.15 4.74
N ARG A 46 -17.12 -6.11 5.37
CA ARG A 46 -17.82 -5.05 4.64
C ARG A 46 -16.87 -4.19 3.84
N VAL A 47 -15.68 -3.92 4.39
CA VAL A 47 -14.63 -3.15 3.71
C VAL A 47 -14.07 -3.97 2.56
N ALA A 48 -13.81 -5.26 2.77
CA ALA A 48 -13.35 -6.18 1.72
C ALA A 48 -14.37 -6.32 0.58
N LYS A 49 -15.68 -6.33 0.90
CA LYS A 49 -16.75 -6.33 -0.13
C LYS A 49 -16.84 -5.01 -0.90
N ALA A 50 -16.58 -3.88 -0.23
CA ALA A 50 -16.65 -2.57 -0.85
C ALA A 50 -15.40 -2.24 -1.70
N PHE A 51 -14.24 -2.80 -1.33
CA PHE A 51 -12.96 -2.57 -2.01
C PHE A 51 -12.37 -3.90 -2.48
N PRO A 52 -12.56 -4.27 -3.76
CA PRO A 52 -12.10 -5.56 -4.28
C PRO A 52 -10.59 -5.71 -4.36
N THR A 53 -9.82 -4.61 -4.32
CA THR A 53 -8.35 -4.63 -4.46
C THR A 53 -7.66 -3.84 -3.36
N PRO A 54 -6.44 -4.26 -2.96
CA PRO A 54 -5.66 -3.52 -1.96
C PRO A 54 -5.23 -2.12 -2.44
N GLU A 55 -5.05 -1.92 -3.74
CA GLU A 55 -4.77 -0.61 -4.33
C GLU A 55 -5.91 0.36 -4.08
N ALA A 56 -7.17 -0.08 -4.28
CA ALA A 56 -8.34 0.76 -4.08
C ALA A 56 -8.47 1.22 -2.62
N VAL A 57 -8.20 0.34 -1.65
CA VAL A 57 -8.18 0.69 -0.22
C VAL A 57 -7.12 1.76 0.06
N ASN A 58 -5.91 1.54 -0.45
CA ASN A 58 -4.79 2.45 -0.20
C ASN A 58 -5.02 3.83 -0.82
N GLU A 59 -5.57 3.91 -2.03
CA GLU A 59 -5.91 5.18 -2.67
C GLU A 59 -6.93 5.98 -1.85
N VAL A 60 -7.97 5.32 -1.33
CA VAL A 60 -8.98 5.98 -0.48
C VAL A 60 -8.36 6.51 0.81
N LEU A 61 -7.55 5.70 1.50
CA LEU A 61 -6.89 6.11 2.74
C LEU A 61 -5.92 7.27 2.51
N LEU A 62 -5.14 7.24 1.41
CA LEU A 62 -4.26 8.34 1.03
C LEU A 62 -5.04 9.62 0.71
N GLY A 63 -6.17 9.49 0.01
CA GLY A 63 -7.08 10.61 -0.27
C GLY A 63 -7.63 11.23 1.02
N LEU A 64 -8.05 10.40 1.98
CA LEU A 64 -8.53 10.85 3.28
C LEU A 64 -7.45 11.59 4.08
N LEU A 65 -6.22 11.08 4.08
CA LEU A 65 -5.08 11.76 4.71
C LEU A 65 -4.81 13.13 4.06
N ALA A 66 -4.87 13.22 2.73
CA ALA A 66 -4.71 14.48 2.02
C ALA A 66 -5.82 15.49 2.37
N LEU A 67 -7.06 15.04 2.47
CA LEU A 67 -8.19 15.86 2.89
C LEU A 67 -8.02 16.35 4.34
N ALA A 68 -7.69 15.45 5.26
CA ALA A 68 -7.47 15.77 6.67
C ALA A 68 -6.35 16.81 6.86
N ARG A 69 -5.25 16.70 6.11
CA ARG A 69 -4.19 17.71 6.11
C ARG A 69 -4.71 19.07 5.65
N LYS A 70 -5.45 19.12 4.54
CA LYS A 70 -6.03 20.37 4.01
C LYS A 70 -6.99 21.03 5.01
N THR A 71 -7.84 20.27 5.67
CA THR A 71 -8.82 20.81 6.63
C THR A 71 -8.19 21.21 7.97
N ALA A 72 -7.16 20.50 8.43
CA ALA A 72 -6.38 20.88 9.61
C ALA A 72 -5.68 22.25 9.43
N HIS A 73 -5.18 22.54 8.22
CA HIS A 73 -4.58 23.84 7.92
C HIS A 73 -5.58 25.01 7.93
N ILE A 74 -6.86 24.76 7.62
CA ILE A 74 -7.91 25.79 7.62
C ILE A 74 -8.39 26.12 9.03
N THR A 75 -8.39 25.13 9.93
CA THR A 75 -8.83 25.29 11.33
C THR A 75 -7.73 25.76 12.28
N GLY A 76 -6.48 25.84 11.79
CA GLY A 76 -5.37 26.50 12.49
C GLY A 76 -5.63 28.00 12.61
N ARG A 77 -6.29 28.41 13.70
CA ARG A 77 -6.51 29.80 14.09
C ARG A 77 -5.20 30.59 13.92
N PRO A 78 -5.13 31.63 13.08
CA PRO A 78 -3.95 32.48 13.03
C PRO A 78 -3.85 33.15 14.41
N ALA A 79 -2.85 32.72 15.20
CA ALA A 79 -2.58 33.30 16.49
C ALA A 79 -2.15 34.76 16.26
N GLY A 80 -3.06 35.67 16.61
CA GLY A 80 -2.75 37.04 17.02
C GLY A 80 -1.84 37.85 16.11
N ARG A 81 -2.42 38.48 15.08
CA ARG A 81 -1.86 39.75 14.58
C ARG A 81 -2.27 40.85 15.56
N THR A 82 -1.55 40.98 16.67
CA THR A 82 -1.65 42.13 17.57
C THR A 82 -1.36 43.39 16.75
N LYS A 83 -2.42 44.16 16.48
CA LYS A 83 -2.33 45.45 15.80
C LYS A 83 -1.62 46.41 16.75
N ALA A 84 -0.31 46.59 16.58
CA ALA A 84 0.42 47.66 17.22
C ALA A 84 -0.24 48.99 16.82
N ARG A 85 -0.91 49.63 17.78
CA ARG A 85 -1.33 51.03 17.70
C ARG A 85 -0.22 51.84 18.37
N ARG A 86 0.49 52.64 17.59
CA ARG A 86 1.30 53.76 18.07
C ARG A 86 0.90 54.98 17.27
#